data_AF-A0A817K6L7-F1
#
_entry.id   AF-A0A817K6L7-F1
#
_cell.length_a   1.000
_cell.length_b   1.000
_cell.length_c   1.000
_cell.angle_alpha   90.00
_cell.angle_beta   90.00
_cell.angle_gamma   90.00
#
_symmetry.space_group_name_H-M   'P 1'
#
loop_
_entity.id
_entity.type
_entity.pdbx_description
1 polymer ?
#
loop_
_entity_poly.entity_id
_entity_poly.type
_entity_poly.pdbx_seq_one_letter_code
_entity_poly.pdbx_strand_id
1 'polypeptide(L)'
;MDSANSGDPSIENPVIHQPLSVDQAQQKSPNTLIAYQSLSSLTALCQASPPVPITTVTINRKKRQRCVYALKDFDEIQKIFPVWGTCLGFEVLLMLTRASTGILEPCQGDDYATELIFMPNASDSRLLGPSLPSNIKYALENEPTTSNYHHFCMRPENFSADPILSTFYKMLTISPDLERRTFVSTIESRRYPIFGVQWHPENNAFEWRVNTTIPHTKDSIDITQYMANFLTNQTRQNMNHFDSLEDELKYLIYQYTPEFTDLDKTYYQQVYYFYE
;
A
#
# COMPACT_ATOMS: atom_id res chain seq x y z
N MET A 1 69.37 1.52 -12.80
CA MET A 1 68.48 1.97 -11.73
C MET A 1 68.18 3.43 -12.04
N ASP A 2 67.15 3.77 -12.82
CA ASP A 2 65.81 3.16 -12.95
C ASP A 2 65.08 3.14 -11.59
N SER A 3 63.84 3.65 -11.45
CA SER A 3 62.88 4.11 -12.47
C SER A 3 62.27 5.48 -12.12
N ALA A 4 61.79 6.20 -13.14
CA ALA A 4 60.89 7.33 -12.95
C ALA A 4 59.44 6.85 -12.76
N ASN A 5 58.62 7.66 -12.09
CA ASN A 5 57.22 7.78 -12.47
C ASN A 5 56.71 9.23 -12.24
N SER A 6 55.69 9.63 -12.98
CA SER A 6 55.17 11.00 -13.02
C SER A 6 54.23 11.34 -11.86
N GLY A 7 54.24 12.60 -11.44
CA GLY A 7 53.15 13.17 -10.64
C GLY A 7 51.94 13.50 -11.51
N ASP A 8 50.74 13.21 -11.02
CA ASP A 8 49.46 13.44 -11.69
C ASP A 8 48.72 14.64 -11.05
N PRO A 9 48.39 15.72 -11.79
CA PRO A 9 47.92 16.97 -11.22
C PRO A 9 46.38 17.13 -11.22
N SER A 10 45.61 16.13 -10.75
CA SER A 10 44.18 16.30 -10.50
C SER A 10 43.64 15.48 -9.31
N ILE A 11 43.64 16.09 -8.12
CA ILE A 11 42.74 15.72 -7.03
C ILE A 11 41.98 16.99 -6.63
N GLU A 12 40.79 17.17 -7.21
CA GLU A 12 39.85 18.15 -6.70
C GLU A 12 39.27 17.63 -5.37
N ASN A 13 39.34 18.44 -4.31
CA ASN A 13 38.64 18.13 -3.07
C ASN A 13 37.12 18.21 -3.35
N PRO A 14 36.32 17.20 -2.94
CA PRO A 14 34.88 17.23 -3.18
C PRO A 14 34.26 18.45 -2.50
N VAL A 15 33.53 19.26 -3.28
CA VAL A 15 32.82 20.42 -2.77
C VAL A 15 31.68 19.95 -1.86
N ILE A 16 31.90 20.04 -0.56
CA ILE A 16 30.86 19.78 0.45
C ILE A 16 29.85 20.92 0.37
N HIS A 17 28.81 20.74 -0.43
CA HIS A 17 27.63 21.60 -0.41
C HIS A 17 26.97 21.47 0.96
N GLN A 18 27.09 22.51 1.78
CA GLN A 18 26.31 22.63 3.01
C GLN A 18 24.81 22.67 2.66
N PRO A 19 23.93 21.98 3.42
CA PRO A 19 22.50 22.09 3.22
C PRO A 19 22.06 23.54 3.48
N LEU A 20 21.21 24.06 2.58
CA LEU A 20 20.66 25.42 2.70
C LEU A 20 19.77 25.51 3.95
N SER A 21 19.82 26.64 4.67
CA SER A 21 19.00 26.85 5.85
C SER A 21 17.51 26.98 5.48
N VAL A 22 16.64 26.58 6.42
CA VAL A 22 15.17 26.50 6.25
C VAL A 22 14.57 27.78 5.65
N ASP A 23 15.07 28.95 6.05
CA ASP A 23 14.60 30.27 5.59
C ASP A 23 14.73 30.48 4.07
N GLN A 24 15.68 29.81 3.41
CA GLN A 24 15.89 29.92 1.97
C GLN A 24 14.93 29.04 1.14
N ALA A 25 14.33 28.01 1.75
CA ALA A 25 13.30 27.20 1.11
C ALA A 25 11.94 27.94 1.05
N GLN A 26 11.62 28.72 2.09
CA GLN A 26 10.31 29.36 2.24
C GLN A 26 9.99 30.47 1.21
N GLN A 27 10.96 30.91 0.39
CA GLN A 27 10.75 31.95 -0.62
C GLN A 27 10.32 31.44 -2.00
N LYS A 28 10.15 30.12 -2.21
CA LYS A 28 9.69 29.56 -3.49
C LYS A 28 8.24 29.04 -3.43
N SER A 29 7.33 29.84 -4.01
CA SER A 29 6.01 29.50 -4.58
C SER A 29 5.13 28.45 -3.85
N PRO A 30 3.93 28.83 -3.34
CA PRO A 30 3.08 27.95 -2.52
C PRO A 30 2.30 26.86 -3.30
N ASN A 31 2.79 26.42 -4.45
CA ASN A 31 2.07 25.50 -5.33
C ASN A 31 2.46 24.03 -5.09
N THR A 32 1.51 23.26 -4.58
CA THR A 32 1.42 21.80 -4.74
C THR A 32 2.50 20.97 -4.01
N LEU A 33 2.47 20.98 -2.68
CA LEU A 33 3.03 19.87 -1.90
C LEU A 33 2.19 18.60 -2.15
N ILE A 34 2.76 17.60 -2.84
CA ILE A 34 2.20 16.24 -2.86
C ILE A 34 3.01 15.42 -1.85
N ALA A 35 2.49 15.33 -0.63
CA ALA A 35 2.97 14.33 0.31
C ALA A 35 2.62 12.94 -0.24
N TYR A 36 3.61 12.20 -0.70
CA TYR A 36 3.43 10.80 -1.07
C TYR A 36 3.25 9.99 0.21
N GLN A 37 1.98 9.72 0.57
CA GLN A 37 1.66 8.62 1.49
C GLN A 37 2.42 7.36 1.04
N SER A 38 2.91 6.62 2.02
CA SER A 38 3.99 5.65 1.86
C SER A 38 3.71 4.55 0.82
N LEU A 39 4.74 3.74 0.57
CA LEU A 39 4.76 2.68 -0.43
C LEU A 39 3.67 1.60 -0.25
N SER A 40 2.89 1.60 0.85
CA SER A 40 1.69 0.78 1.00
C SER A 40 0.52 1.17 0.08
N SER A 41 0.51 2.39 -0.47
CA SER A 41 -0.66 2.92 -1.21
C SER A 41 -0.80 2.51 -2.69
N LEU A 42 0.19 1.77 -3.25
CA LEU A 42 0.06 0.82 -4.39
C LEU A 42 1.44 0.30 -4.81
N THR A 43 1.76 -0.96 -4.46
CA THR A 43 2.87 -1.67 -5.10
C THR A 43 2.49 -2.04 -6.55
N ALA A 44 3.42 -1.81 -7.49
CA ALA A 44 3.35 -2.06 -8.94
C ALA A 44 2.65 -0.99 -9.83
N LEU A 45 3.11 -0.84 -11.10
CA LEU A 45 2.92 0.36 -11.96
C LEU A 45 2.50 0.08 -13.42
N CYS A 46 1.58 0.89 -14.01
CA CYS A 46 1.27 0.93 -15.47
C CYS A 46 0.67 2.28 -15.98
N GLN A 47 0.58 2.47 -17.32
CA GLN A 47 -0.01 3.59 -18.12
C GLN A 47 -0.33 3.11 -19.59
N ALA A 48 -1.27 3.61 -20.43
CA ALA A 48 -2.42 4.55 -20.29
C ALA A 48 -3.34 4.65 -21.55
N SER A 49 -4.68 4.52 -21.40
CA SER A 49 -5.77 5.27 -22.13
C SER A 49 -6.11 4.96 -23.62
N PRO A 50 -7.20 5.54 -24.23
CA PRO A 50 -8.55 5.99 -23.76
C PRO A 50 -9.72 5.50 -24.70
N PRO A 51 -11.00 5.99 -24.66
CA PRO A 51 -11.71 6.84 -23.70
C PRO A 51 -13.08 6.30 -23.18
N VAL A 52 -13.35 6.46 -21.88
CA VAL A 52 -14.72 6.73 -21.33
C VAL A 52 -14.56 7.64 -20.09
N PRO A 53 -15.28 8.78 -19.99
CA PRO A 53 -15.13 9.72 -18.87
C PRO A 53 -15.97 9.32 -17.65
N ILE A 54 -15.39 9.45 -16.45
CA ILE A 54 -16.08 9.51 -15.15
C ILE A 54 -15.34 10.53 -14.29
N THR A 55 -16.06 11.38 -13.55
CA THR A 55 -15.52 12.51 -12.79
C THR A 55 -15.64 12.33 -11.27
N THR A 56 -15.02 13.25 -10.52
CA THR A 56 -15.31 13.57 -9.10
C THR A 56 -14.92 12.57 -8.00
N VAL A 57 -14.15 11.54 -8.32
CA VAL A 57 -12.95 11.22 -7.51
C VAL A 57 -11.77 11.15 -8.48
N THR A 58 -10.71 11.89 -8.20
CA THR A 58 -9.50 11.89 -9.05
C THR A 58 -8.64 10.66 -8.75
N ILE A 59 -9.20 9.47 -8.98
CA ILE A 59 -8.44 8.22 -9.02
C ILE A 59 -7.39 8.41 -10.12
N ASN A 60 -6.14 8.61 -9.70
CA ASN A 60 -5.06 9.05 -10.58
C ASN A 60 -5.04 8.20 -11.87
N ARG A 61 -5.01 8.84 -13.04
CA ARG A 61 -4.99 8.18 -14.36
C ARG A 61 -3.92 7.09 -14.45
N LYS A 62 -2.77 7.30 -13.77
CA LYS A 62 -1.73 6.29 -13.53
C LYS A 62 -2.31 5.11 -12.75
N LYS A 63 -2.84 5.30 -11.51
CA LYS A 63 -3.44 4.26 -10.64
C LYS A 63 -4.58 3.45 -11.31
N ARG A 64 -5.56 4.09 -11.97
CA ARG A 64 -6.65 3.37 -12.68
C ARG A 64 -6.14 2.38 -13.71
N GLN A 65 -5.14 2.80 -14.50
CA GLN A 65 -4.64 1.97 -15.59
C GLN A 65 -3.89 0.72 -15.10
N ARG A 66 -3.34 0.72 -13.88
CA ARG A 66 -2.48 -0.37 -13.36
C ARG A 66 -3.26 -1.68 -13.24
N CYS A 67 -4.42 -1.60 -12.62
CA CYS A 67 -5.32 -2.73 -12.47
C CYS A 67 -5.76 -3.27 -13.84
N VAL A 68 -5.96 -2.41 -14.84
CA VAL A 68 -6.39 -2.83 -16.19
C VAL A 68 -5.34 -3.68 -16.90
N TYR A 69 -4.04 -3.34 -16.82
CA TYR A 69 -3.00 -4.21 -17.41
C TYR A 69 -2.76 -5.47 -16.58
N ALA A 70 -2.79 -5.40 -15.25
CA ALA A 70 -2.69 -6.59 -14.40
C ALA A 70 -3.76 -7.64 -14.72
N LEU A 71 -4.97 -7.19 -15.09
CA LEU A 71 -6.04 -8.04 -15.59
C LEU A 71 -5.76 -8.54 -17.02
N LYS A 72 -5.40 -7.65 -17.95
CA LYS A 72 -5.16 -7.98 -19.37
C LYS A 72 -4.00 -8.97 -19.58
N ASP A 73 -2.84 -8.71 -18.95
CA ASP A 73 -1.66 -9.57 -18.99
C ASP A 73 -1.96 -10.95 -18.38
N PHE A 74 -2.81 -11.02 -17.35
CA PHE A 74 -3.28 -12.28 -16.80
C PHE A 74 -4.26 -12.98 -17.75
N ASP A 75 -5.23 -12.27 -18.33
CA ASP A 75 -6.22 -12.85 -19.25
C ASP A 75 -5.60 -13.40 -20.54
N GLU A 76 -4.73 -12.62 -21.20
CA GLU A 76 -4.19 -12.96 -22.52
C GLU A 76 -3.02 -13.95 -22.46
N ILE A 77 -2.14 -13.84 -21.46
CA ILE A 77 -0.88 -14.61 -21.39
C ILE A 77 -0.60 -15.24 -20.02
N GLN A 78 -1.57 -15.26 -19.09
CA GLN A 78 -1.45 -15.81 -17.73
C GLN A 78 -0.28 -15.21 -16.92
N LYS A 79 0.16 -14.00 -17.27
CA LYS A 79 1.28 -13.33 -16.60
C LYS A 79 0.81 -12.77 -15.25
N ILE A 80 1.44 -13.24 -14.19
CA ILE A 80 1.10 -12.87 -12.82
C ILE A 80 1.68 -11.49 -12.51
N PHE A 81 0.82 -10.51 -12.29
CA PHE A 81 1.17 -9.16 -11.85
C PHE A 81 0.35 -8.81 -10.60
N PRO A 82 0.90 -9.02 -9.39
CA PRO A 82 0.13 -8.81 -8.17
C PRO A 82 -0.24 -7.35 -7.94
N VAL A 83 -1.42 -7.13 -7.35
CA VAL A 83 -1.87 -5.80 -6.93
C VAL A 83 -2.30 -5.87 -5.47
N TRP A 84 -1.77 -4.95 -4.67
CA TRP A 84 -2.12 -4.79 -3.25
C TRP A 84 -2.71 -3.41 -3.00
N GLY A 85 -3.77 -3.35 -2.19
CA GLY A 85 -4.37 -2.10 -1.71
C GLY A 85 -4.56 -2.10 -0.20
N THR A 86 -3.85 -1.22 0.50
CA THR A 86 -4.10 -0.91 1.93
C THR A 86 -4.98 0.34 2.05
N CYS A 87 -6.00 0.31 2.90
CA CYS A 87 -6.91 1.43 3.22
C CYS A 87 -7.47 2.10 1.94
N LEU A 88 -7.08 3.35 1.63
CA LEU A 88 -7.44 4.03 0.38
C LEU A 88 -7.11 3.22 -0.89
N GLY A 89 -6.10 2.33 -0.84
CA GLY A 89 -5.82 1.37 -1.90
C GLY A 89 -6.90 0.31 -2.08
N PHE A 90 -7.46 -0.22 -0.97
CA PHE A 90 -8.61 -1.14 -0.97
C PHE A 90 -9.88 -0.44 -1.47
N GLU A 91 -10.12 0.79 -1.03
CA GLU A 91 -11.22 1.63 -1.52
C GLU A 91 -11.15 1.82 -3.05
N VAL A 92 -9.96 2.18 -3.55
CA VAL A 92 -9.71 2.35 -4.99
C VAL A 92 -9.88 1.03 -5.75
N LEU A 93 -9.48 -0.13 -5.19
CA LEU A 93 -9.72 -1.43 -5.81
C LEU A 93 -11.23 -1.71 -5.99
N LEU A 94 -12.04 -1.46 -4.97
CA LEU A 94 -13.51 -1.60 -5.06
C LEU A 94 -14.10 -0.62 -6.08
N MET A 95 -13.73 0.67 -6.03
CA MET A 95 -14.23 1.68 -6.95
C MET A 95 -13.86 1.39 -8.42
N LEU A 96 -12.66 0.86 -8.65
CA LEU A 96 -12.19 0.47 -9.99
C LEU A 96 -12.91 -0.76 -10.53
N THR A 97 -13.04 -1.83 -9.73
CA THR A 97 -13.80 -3.02 -10.13
C THR A 97 -15.26 -2.69 -10.42
N ARG A 98 -15.86 -1.76 -9.66
CA ARG A 98 -17.27 -1.40 -9.79
C ARG A 98 -17.55 -0.24 -10.76
N ALA A 99 -16.51 0.43 -11.25
CA ALA A 99 -16.56 1.64 -12.06
C ALA A 99 -17.44 2.77 -11.44
N SER A 100 -17.45 2.88 -10.11
CA SER A 100 -18.28 3.83 -9.36
C SER A 100 -17.58 4.30 -8.09
N THR A 101 -17.75 5.56 -7.72
CA THR A 101 -17.20 6.16 -6.50
C THR A 101 -18.20 6.15 -5.33
N GLY A 102 -19.51 6.13 -5.62
CA GLY A 102 -20.58 6.14 -4.63
C GLY A 102 -20.95 4.75 -4.11
N ILE A 103 -19.96 3.98 -3.64
CA ILE A 103 -20.13 2.61 -3.15
C ILE A 103 -19.64 2.40 -1.70
N LEU A 104 -19.09 3.44 -1.08
CA LEU A 104 -18.63 3.43 0.30
C LEU A 104 -19.52 4.36 1.12
N GLU A 105 -19.70 4.02 2.39
CA GLU A 105 -20.47 4.78 3.37
C GLU A 105 -19.56 5.34 4.47
N PRO A 106 -19.91 6.47 5.11
CA PRO A 106 -19.22 6.94 6.30
C PRO A 106 -19.19 5.90 7.44
N CYS A 107 -18.02 5.75 8.05
CA CYS A 107 -17.77 4.89 9.21
C CYS A 107 -16.81 5.53 10.20
N GLN A 108 -16.92 5.15 11.47
CA GLN A 108 -16.03 5.61 12.53
C GLN A 108 -14.78 4.73 12.57
N GLY A 109 -13.90 4.93 11.59
CA GLY A 109 -12.72 4.12 11.36
C GLY A 109 -11.40 4.77 11.81
N ASP A 110 -11.44 5.78 12.69
CA ASP A 110 -10.29 6.62 13.05
C ASP A 110 -9.66 6.21 14.39
N ASP A 111 -8.33 6.23 14.43
CA ASP A 111 -7.42 5.80 15.53
C ASP A 111 -7.98 4.73 16.49
N TYR A 112 -8.18 3.52 15.96
CA TYR A 112 -8.47 2.33 16.79
C TYR A 112 -7.84 1.05 16.22
N ALA A 113 -7.68 0.06 17.10
CA ALA A 113 -7.28 -1.30 16.74
C ALA A 113 -8.41 -2.31 17.02
N THR A 114 -8.60 -3.29 16.14
CA THR A 114 -9.66 -4.30 16.24
C THR A 114 -9.26 -5.64 15.64
N GLU A 115 -10.04 -6.66 15.98
CA GLU A 115 -10.04 -8.02 15.48
C GLU A 115 -10.60 -8.15 14.05
N LEU A 116 -10.32 -9.28 13.41
CA LEU A 116 -10.90 -9.71 12.14
C LEU A 116 -11.90 -10.84 12.37
N ILE A 117 -13.15 -10.62 11.98
CA ILE A 117 -14.19 -11.67 11.95
C ILE A 117 -14.05 -12.41 10.62
N PHE A 118 -13.55 -13.66 10.67
CA PHE A 118 -13.31 -14.48 9.48
C PHE A 118 -14.63 -14.97 8.87
N MET A 119 -14.82 -14.70 7.58
CA MET A 119 -15.95 -15.19 6.78
C MET A 119 -15.65 -16.59 6.21
N PRO A 120 -16.66 -17.42 5.87
CA PRO A 120 -16.43 -18.77 5.35
C PRO A 120 -15.47 -18.85 4.13
N ASN A 121 -15.48 -17.83 3.26
CA ASN A 121 -14.59 -17.74 2.10
C ASN A 121 -13.09 -17.55 2.45
N ALA A 122 -12.74 -17.27 3.71
CA ALA A 122 -11.34 -17.23 4.15
C ALA A 122 -10.70 -18.62 4.18
N SER A 123 -11.48 -19.66 4.49
CA SER A 123 -10.98 -21.03 4.71
C SER A 123 -10.26 -21.64 3.49
N ASP A 124 -10.67 -21.27 2.27
CA ASP A 124 -10.08 -21.67 0.99
C ASP A 124 -9.40 -20.48 0.27
N SER A 125 -9.13 -19.38 0.98
CA SER A 125 -8.45 -18.20 0.41
C SER A 125 -6.95 -18.41 0.27
N ARG A 126 -6.32 -17.64 -0.62
CA ARG A 126 -4.85 -17.63 -0.75
C ARG A 126 -4.21 -16.84 0.39
N LEU A 127 -4.81 -15.70 0.77
CA LEU A 127 -4.27 -14.77 1.76
C LEU A 127 -4.47 -15.21 3.22
N LEU A 128 -5.61 -15.82 3.57
CA LEU A 128 -5.99 -16.14 4.97
C LEU A 128 -6.43 -17.61 5.17
N GLY A 129 -6.17 -18.47 4.19
CA GLY A 129 -6.55 -19.88 4.18
C GLY A 129 -5.47 -20.82 4.76
N PRO A 130 -5.25 -22.02 4.18
CA PRO A 130 -4.45 -23.08 4.81
C PRO A 130 -2.97 -22.74 5.12
N SER A 131 -2.42 -21.69 4.49
CA SER A 131 -1.05 -21.23 4.70
C SER A 131 -0.91 -20.16 5.78
N LEU A 132 -1.98 -19.80 6.50
CA LEU A 132 -1.97 -18.86 7.63
C LEU A 132 -1.56 -19.61 8.92
N PRO A 133 -0.44 -19.23 9.59
CA PRO A 133 -0.04 -19.87 10.85
C PRO A 133 -1.11 -19.75 11.93
N SER A 134 -1.29 -20.79 12.74
CA SER A 134 -2.40 -20.87 13.70
C SER A 134 -2.32 -19.82 14.81
N ASN A 135 -1.13 -19.40 15.23
CA ASN A 135 -0.98 -18.28 16.18
C ASN A 135 -1.38 -16.94 15.55
N ILE A 136 -0.95 -16.68 14.30
CA ILE A 136 -1.30 -15.46 13.56
C ILE A 136 -2.81 -15.42 13.30
N LYS A 137 -3.43 -16.55 12.95
CA LYS A 137 -4.90 -16.65 12.83
C LYS A 137 -5.59 -16.36 14.17
N TYR A 138 -5.11 -16.95 15.26
CA TYR A 138 -5.68 -16.74 16.59
C TYR A 138 -5.61 -15.26 17.00
N ALA A 139 -4.46 -14.61 16.84
CA ALA A 139 -4.28 -13.19 17.16
C ALA A 139 -5.16 -12.28 16.28
N LEU A 140 -5.29 -12.57 14.98
CA LEU A 140 -6.23 -11.86 14.11
C LEU A 140 -7.70 -12.04 14.52
N GLU A 141 -8.09 -13.22 15.03
CA GLU A 141 -9.48 -13.52 15.43
C GLU A 141 -9.86 -13.07 16.84
N ASN A 142 -8.90 -12.87 17.75
CA ASN A 142 -9.15 -12.70 19.20
C ASN A 142 -8.49 -11.48 19.84
N GLU A 143 -7.57 -10.79 19.14
CA GLU A 143 -6.83 -9.65 19.68
C GLU A 143 -6.97 -8.41 18.77
N PRO A 144 -6.95 -7.18 19.34
CA PRO A 144 -7.01 -5.93 18.56
C PRO A 144 -5.67 -5.66 17.85
N THR A 145 -5.42 -6.42 16.79
CA THR A 145 -4.12 -6.51 16.10
C THR A 145 -4.09 -5.78 14.76
N THR A 146 -5.23 -5.26 14.29
CA THR A 146 -5.33 -4.51 13.03
C THR A 146 -5.60 -3.03 13.30
N SER A 147 -4.66 -2.16 12.94
CA SER A 147 -4.83 -0.70 13.08
C SER A 147 -5.68 -0.11 11.94
N ASN A 148 -6.57 0.80 12.27
CA ASN A 148 -7.55 1.36 11.34
C ASN A 148 -7.52 2.89 11.37
N TYR A 149 -7.42 3.49 10.18
CA TYR A 149 -7.36 4.94 9.93
C TYR A 149 -8.13 5.27 8.65
N HIS A 150 -9.46 5.19 8.71
CA HIS A 150 -10.37 5.44 7.58
C HIS A 150 -11.66 6.12 8.01
N HIS A 151 -12.33 6.77 7.07
CA HIS A 151 -13.65 7.40 7.29
C HIS A 151 -14.74 6.86 6.35
N PHE A 152 -14.37 5.97 5.43
CA PHE A 152 -15.25 5.38 4.43
C PHE A 152 -15.09 3.87 4.39
N CYS A 153 -16.22 3.16 4.39
CA CYS A 153 -16.28 1.72 4.51
C CYS A 153 -17.21 1.10 3.47
N MET A 154 -16.86 -0.10 3.00
CA MET A 154 -17.77 -0.99 2.30
C MET A 154 -18.55 -1.83 3.32
N ARG A 155 -19.89 -1.74 3.34
CA ARG A 155 -20.72 -2.57 4.23
C ARG A 155 -20.86 -4.01 3.68
N PRO A 156 -20.82 -5.06 4.51
CA PRO A 156 -20.86 -6.46 4.05
C PRO A 156 -22.11 -6.81 3.24
N GLU A 157 -23.25 -6.21 3.58
CA GLU A 157 -24.54 -6.38 2.93
C GLU A 157 -24.50 -5.77 1.52
N ASN A 158 -24.01 -4.54 1.39
CA ASN A 158 -23.84 -3.85 0.11
C ASN A 158 -22.86 -4.60 -0.81
N PHE A 159 -21.73 -5.06 -0.27
CA PHE A 159 -20.76 -5.88 -1.01
C PHE A 159 -21.38 -7.18 -1.53
N SER A 160 -22.19 -7.84 -0.71
CA SER A 160 -22.82 -9.12 -1.04
C SER A 160 -24.01 -8.97 -1.99
N ALA A 161 -24.73 -7.84 -1.91
CA ALA A 161 -25.82 -7.49 -2.82
C ALA A 161 -25.31 -7.00 -4.18
N ASP A 162 -24.10 -6.45 -4.27
CA ASP A 162 -23.52 -6.01 -5.54
C ASP A 162 -22.97 -7.21 -6.35
N PRO A 163 -23.53 -7.53 -7.53
CA PRO A 163 -23.16 -8.71 -8.29
C PRO A 163 -21.78 -8.59 -8.96
N ILE A 164 -21.25 -7.37 -9.12
CA ILE A 164 -19.93 -7.15 -9.73
C ILE A 164 -18.85 -7.40 -8.68
N LEU A 165 -18.99 -6.81 -7.49
CA LEU A 165 -18.03 -6.99 -6.39
C LEU A 165 -18.02 -8.42 -5.85
N SER A 166 -19.19 -8.99 -5.54
CA SER A 166 -19.31 -10.35 -4.99
C SER A 166 -18.85 -11.45 -5.97
N THR A 167 -18.98 -11.22 -7.29
CA THR A 167 -18.43 -12.14 -8.31
C THR A 167 -16.91 -11.98 -8.45
N PHE A 168 -16.38 -10.75 -8.41
CA PHE A 168 -14.95 -10.51 -8.63
C PHE A 168 -14.08 -10.86 -7.43
N TYR A 169 -14.58 -10.63 -6.21
CA TYR A 169 -13.85 -10.78 -4.95
C TYR A 169 -14.46 -11.86 -4.03
N LYS A 170 -13.61 -12.54 -3.27
CA LYS A 170 -13.99 -13.15 -2.00
C LYS A 170 -13.90 -12.07 -0.91
N MET A 171 -14.99 -11.87 -0.16
CA MET A 171 -14.93 -11.23 1.15
C MET A 171 -14.35 -12.23 2.15
N LEU A 172 -13.17 -11.92 2.71
CA LEU A 172 -12.44 -12.82 3.61
C LEU A 172 -12.72 -12.49 5.08
N THR A 173 -12.71 -11.21 5.45
CA THR A 173 -12.99 -10.76 6.82
C THR A 173 -13.90 -9.54 6.83
N ILE A 174 -14.64 -9.41 7.92
CA ILE A 174 -15.31 -8.16 8.32
C ILE A 174 -14.77 -7.72 9.69
N SER A 175 -14.90 -6.44 10.01
CA SER A 175 -14.55 -5.89 11.33
C SER A 175 -15.59 -4.87 11.77
N PRO A 176 -15.76 -4.60 13.09
CA PRO A 176 -16.64 -3.55 13.59
C PRO A 176 -15.95 -2.18 13.54
N ASP A 177 -16.66 -1.13 13.10
CA ASP A 177 -16.26 0.26 13.37
C ASP A 177 -16.55 0.67 14.83
N LEU A 178 -16.14 1.86 15.26
CA LEU A 178 -16.33 2.32 16.66
C LEU A 178 -17.82 2.45 17.07
N GLU A 179 -18.75 2.55 16.11
CA GLU A 179 -20.20 2.50 16.33
C GLU A 179 -20.75 1.06 16.34
N ARG A 180 -19.86 0.05 16.29
CA ARG A 180 -20.15 -1.38 16.15
C ARG A 180 -20.88 -1.75 14.84
N ARG A 181 -20.85 -0.89 13.82
CA ARG A 181 -21.35 -1.23 12.48
C ARG A 181 -20.25 -1.95 11.70
N THR A 182 -20.56 -3.09 11.09
CA THR A 182 -19.54 -3.90 10.39
C THR A 182 -19.13 -3.29 9.04
N PHE A 183 -17.89 -3.56 8.64
CA PHE A 183 -17.36 -3.24 7.31
C PHE A 183 -16.52 -4.40 6.78
N VAL A 184 -16.37 -4.50 5.46
CA VAL A 184 -15.48 -5.47 4.81
C VAL A 184 -14.04 -5.05 5.07
N SER A 185 -13.29 -5.85 5.84
CA SER A 185 -11.93 -5.50 6.26
C SER A 185 -10.83 -6.16 5.42
N THR A 186 -11.09 -7.31 4.79
CA THR A 186 -10.12 -7.99 3.88
C THR A 186 -10.81 -8.66 2.68
N ILE A 187 -10.22 -8.51 1.48
CA ILE A 187 -10.65 -9.17 0.23
C ILE A 187 -9.48 -9.79 -0.55
N GLU A 188 -9.77 -10.81 -1.34
CA GLU A 188 -8.93 -11.24 -2.47
C GLU A 188 -9.79 -11.46 -3.72
N SER A 189 -9.24 -11.26 -4.93
CA SER A 189 -9.98 -11.61 -6.15
C SER A 189 -10.13 -13.13 -6.27
N ARG A 190 -11.28 -13.59 -6.78
CA ARG A 190 -11.54 -15.02 -7.02
C ARG A 190 -10.61 -15.63 -8.06
N ARG A 191 -10.08 -14.82 -8.99
CA ARG A 191 -9.28 -15.28 -10.15
C ARG A 191 -7.90 -14.63 -10.26
N TYR A 192 -7.78 -13.34 -9.96
CA TYR A 192 -6.57 -12.56 -10.20
C TYR A 192 -5.70 -12.44 -8.93
N PRO A 193 -4.38 -12.16 -9.04
CA PRO A 193 -3.49 -11.91 -7.90
C PRO A 193 -3.71 -10.52 -7.27
N ILE A 194 -4.97 -10.17 -7.01
CA ILE A 194 -5.40 -8.87 -6.47
C ILE A 194 -5.89 -9.09 -5.04
N PHE A 195 -5.37 -8.30 -4.10
CA PHE A 195 -5.61 -8.41 -2.67
C PHE A 195 -5.82 -7.02 -2.06
N GLY A 196 -6.63 -6.92 -1.01
CA GLY A 196 -6.83 -5.65 -0.33
C GLY A 196 -7.24 -5.80 1.13
N VAL A 197 -6.79 -4.83 1.94
CA VAL A 197 -7.11 -4.69 3.37
C VAL A 197 -7.53 -3.24 3.63
N GLN A 198 -8.62 -3.03 4.38
CA GLN A 198 -9.05 -1.68 4.80
C GLN A 198 -8.21 -1.16 5.99
N TRP A 199 -7.64 -2.09 6.77
CA TRP A 199 -6.73 -1.86 7.88
C TRP A 199 -5.26 -1.77 7.43
N HIS A 200 -4.39 -1.19 8.25
CA HIS A 200 -2.96 -0.97 7.97
C HIS A 200 -2.08 -2.04 8.66
N PRO A 201 -1.64 -3.10 7.95
CA PRO A 201 -0.68 -4.07 8.48
C PRO A 201 0.73 -3.49 8.68
N GLU A 202 1.10 -2.40 7.99
CA GLU A 202 2.43 -1.81 8.08
C GLU A 202 2.69 -1.08 9.40
N ASN A 203 1.66 -0.45 9.98
CA ASN A 203 1.81 0.43 11.14
C ASN A 203 2.37 -0.30 12.38
N ASN A 204 1.90 -1.53 12.64
CA ASN A 204 2.22 -2.31 13.84
C ASN A 204 3.74 -2.46 14.11
N ALA A 205 4.56 -2.49 13.05
CA ALA A 205 6.01 -2.62 13.16
C ALA A 205 6.77 -1.29 12.97
N PHE A 206 6.21 -0.33 12.23
CA PHE A 206 6.94 0.83 11.71
C PHE A 206 6.44 2.19 12.20
N GLU A 207 5.22 2.31 12.72
CA GLU A 207 4.62 3.60 13.06
C GLU A 207 4.33 3.73 14.58
N TRP A 208 5.25 4.36 15.29
CA TRP A 208 5.36 4.47 16.75
C TRP A 208 4.92 5.85 17.28
N ARG A 209 3.88 6.44 16.69
CA ARG A 209 3.37 7.77 17.08
C ARG A 209 2.76 7.74 18.49
N VAL A 210 3.23 8.64 19.35
CA VAL A 210 2.76 8.76 20.75
C VAL A 210 1.26 9.08 20.79
N ASN A 211 0.56 8.50 21.77
CA ASN A 211 -0.90 8.61 21.99
C ASN A 211 -1.80 8.01 20.89
N THR A 212 -1.28 7.17 20.00
CA THR A 212 -2.11 6.37 19.07
C THR A 212 -2.51 5.02 19.68
N THR A 213 -3.41 4.32 19.00
CA THR A 213 -3.88 2.97 19.34
C THR A 213 -3.16 1.84 18.59
N ILE A 214 -2.08 2.15 17.84
CA ILE A 214 -1.38 1.20 16.98
C ILE A 214 -0.88 -0.01 17.82
N PRO A 215 -1.22 -1.25 17.45
CA PRO A 215 -0.91 -2.40 18.27
C PRO A 215 0.51 -2.89 17.99
N HIS A 216 1.38 -2.74 18.98
CA HIS A 216 2.80 -3.15 18.93
C HIS A 216 3.06 -4.47 19.68
N THR A 217 2.06 -5.37 19.77
CA THR A 217 2.28 -6.69 20.36
C THR A 217 3.16 -7.56 19.46
N LYS A 218 3.80 -8.60 20.03
CA LYS A 218 4.63 -9.54 19.27
C LYS A 218 3.86 -10.14 18.08
N ASP A 219 2.61 -10.55 18.31
CA ASP A 219 1.77 -11.15 17.28
C ASP A 219 1.25 -10.10 16.27
N SER A 220 1.07 -8.83 16.68
CA SER A 220 0.81 -7.72 15.76
C SER A 220 1.96 -7.47 14.77
N ILE A 221 3.21 -7.68 15.20
CA ILE A 221 4.41 -7.59 14.36
C ILE A 221 4.57 -8.86 13.48
N ASP A 222 4.27 -10.05 14.01
CA ASP A 222 4.21 -11.29 13.21
C ASP A 222 3.18 -11.16 12.08
N ILE A 223 2.04 -10.50 12.32
CA ILE A 223 1.02 -10.18 11.30
C ILE A 223 1.61 -9.29 10.20
N THR A 224 2.31 -8.19 10.53
CA THR A 224 3.00 -7.36 9.52
C THR A 224 3.95 -8.20 8.67
N GLN A 225 4.77 -9.03 9.33
CA GLN A 225 5.75 -9.87 8.66
C GLN A 225 5.10 -10.95 7.79
N TYR A 226 3.95 -11.52 8.20
CA TYR A 226 3.17 -12.46 7.40
C TYR A 226 2.64 -11.80 6.12
N MET A 227 1.99 -10.63 6.25
CA MET A 227 1.41 -9.92 5.11
C MET A 227 2.47 -9.49 4.09
N ALA A 228 3.62 -8.99 4.57
CA ALA A 228 4.78 -8.69 3.73
C ALA A 228 5.31 -9.95 3.02
N ASN A 229 5.51 -11.05 3.74
CA ASN A 229 5.97 -12.32 3.14
C ASN A 229 4.98 -12.88 2.11
N PHE A 230 3.68 -12.78 2.37
CA PHE A 230 2.65 -13.20 1.41
C PHE A 230 2.77 -12.38 0.11
N LEU A 231 2.78 -11.04 0.20
CA LEU A 231 2.90 -10.17 -0.97
C LEU A 231 4.20 -10.41 -1.74
N THR A 232 5.34 -10.58 -1.06
CA THR A 232 6.61 -10.93 -1.71
C THR A 232 6.56 -12.30 -2.40
N ASN A 233 5.82 -13.26 -1.85
CA ASN A 233 5.61 -14.56 -2.51
C ASN A 233 4.62 -14.49 -3.69
N GLN A 234 3.74 -13.48 -3.76
CA GLN A 234 3.01 -13.17 -4.98
C GLN A 234 3.93 -12.52 -6.04
N THR A 235 4.79 -11.56 -5.67
CA THR A 235 5.64 -10.86 -6.65
C THR A 235 6.74 -11.76 -7.23
N ARG A 236 7.25 -12.74 -6.46
CA ARG A 236 8.19 -13.78 -6.94
C ARG A 236 7.64 -14.68 -8.06
N GLN A 237 6.33 -14.66 -8.33
CA GLN A 237 5.72 -15.38 -9.47
C GLN A 237 5.77 -14.57 -10.78
N ASN A 238 6.30 -13.34 -10.75
CA ASN A 238 6.51 -12.50 -11.92
C ASN A 238 7.99 -12.51 -12.33
N MET A 239 8.27 -12.76 -13.61
CA MET A 239 9.62 -12.77 -14.18
C MET A 239 10.05 -11.42 -14.78
N ASN A 240 9.26 -10.35 -14.59
CA ASN A 240 9.64 -8.98 -14.94
C ASN A 240 10.98 -8.59 -14.27
N HIS A 241 11.85 -7.94 -15.02
CA HIS A 241 13.12 -7.35 -14.59
C HIS A 241 13.36 -6.05 -15.38
N PHE A 242 14.36 -5.26 -15.00
CA PHE A 242 14.83 -4.12 -15.81
C PHE A 242 15.74 -4.62 -16.95
N ASP A 243 15.77 -3.89 -18.07
CA ASP A 243 16.62 -4.20 -19.22
C ASP A 243 18.13 -4.10 -18.89
N SER A 244 18.49 -3.33 -17.86
CA SER A 244 19.85 -3.21 -17.34
C SER A 244 19.89 -2.97 -15.83
N LEU A 245 21.00 -3.35 -15.19
CA LEU A 245 21.30 -2.99 -13.80
C LEU A 245 21.43 -1.47 -13.60
N GLU A 246 21.92 -0.75 -14.63
CA GLU A 246 22.02 0.71 -14.58
C GLU A 246 20.63 1.34 -14.45
N ASP A 247 19.64 0.81 -15.16
CA ASP A 247 18.26 1.28 -15.10
C ASP A 247 17.56 0.85 -13.80
N GLU A 248 17.76 -0.39 -13.33
CA GLU A 248 17.27 -0.82 -12.02
C GLU A 248 17.70 0.15 -10.92
N LEU A 249 19.00 0.45 -10.84
CA LEU A 249 19.57 1.35 -9.83
C LEU A 249 19.00 2.77 -9.89
N LYS A 250 18.53 3.26 -11.05
CA LYS A 250 17.87 4.58 -11.16
C LYS A 250 16.48 4.63 -10.49
N TYR A 251 15.80 3.49 -10.37
CA TYR A 251 14.41 3.42 -9.88
C TYR A 251 14.25 2.79 -8.49
N LEU A 252 15.33 2.31 -7.85
CA LEU A 252 15.27 1.82 -6.47
C LEU A 252 15.03 2.95 -5.46
N ILE A 253 14.28 2.65 -4.39
CA ILE A 253 13.99 3.61 -3.31
C ILE A 253 15.27 4.12 -2.60
N TYR A 254 16.38 3.37 -2.69
CA TYR A 254 17.68 3.75 -2.13
C TYR A 254 18.29 5.03 -2.74
N GLN A 255 17.77 5.50 -3.88
CA GLN A 255 18.16 6.78 -4.49
C GLN A 255 17.54 8.00 -3.79
N TYR A 256 16.67 7.79 -2.81
CA TYR A 256 15.92 8.82 -2.10
C TYR A 256 16.19 8.75 -0.59
N THR A 257 16.14 9.91 0.07
CA THR A 257 16.25 10.01 1.53
C THR A 257 14.88 10.37 2.11
N PRO A 258 14.37 9.65 3.13
CA PRO A 258 13.16 10.07 3.82
C PRO A 258 13.45 11.19 4.82
N GLU A 259 12.53 12.13 4.95
CA GLU A 259 12.56 13.15 6.01
C GLU A 259 11.87 12.63 7.26
N PHE A 260 12.41 12.93 8.45
CA PHE A 260 11.68 12.74 9.71
C PHE A 260 10.58 13.80 9.80
N THR A 261 9.34 13.36 9.99
CA THR A 261 8.17 14.24 9.93
C THR A 261 7.68 14.67 11.31
N ASP A 262 7.06 15.85 11.33
CA ASP A 262 6.46 16.44 12.52
C ASP A 262 5.22 15.64 12.95
N LEU A 263 5.33 14.91 14.06
CA LEU A 263 4.30 13.98 14.54
C LEU A 263 3.02 14.67 15.04
N ASP A 264 3.03 15.98 15.26
CA ASP A 264 1.82 16.76 15.54
C ASP A 264 1.08 17.12 14.23
N LYS A 265 1.74 17.00 13.07
CA LYS A 265 1.21 17.32 11.73
C LYS A 265 1.02 16.10 10.81
N THR A 266 1.68 14.97 11.09
CA THR A 266 1.64 13.76 10.26
C THR A 266 1.39 12.49 11.08
N TYR A 267 0.73 11.50 10.47
CA TYR A 267 0.54 10.18 11.07
C TYR A 267 1.80 9.30 11.04
N TYR A 268 2.69 9.54 10.09
CA TYR A 268 3.92 8.77 9.87
C TYR A 268 5.12 9.40 10.60
N GLN A 269 6.17 8.64 10.95
CA GLN A 269 7.44 9.22 11.41
C GLN A 269 8.40 9.58 10.29
N GLN A 270 8.29 8.95 9.12
CA GLN A 270 9.16 9.21 7.99
C GLN A 270 8.39 9.24 6.67
N VAL A 271 8.65 10.24 5.85
CA VAL A 271 8.00 10.43 4.54
C VAL A 271 9.06 10.68 3.47
N TYR A 272 8.88 10.05 2.31
CA TYR A 272 9.65 10.36 1.10
C TYR A 272 8.90 11.42 0.29
N TYR A 273 9.49 12.60 0.14
CA TYR A 273 8.97 13.64 -0.76
C TYR A 273 9.55 13.48 -2.16
N PHE A 274 8.68 13.57 -3.17
CA PHE A 274 9.04 13.49 -4.58
C PHE A 274 8.52 14.75 -5.28
N TYR A 275 9.38 15.38 -6.09
CA TYR A 275 9.06 16.60 -6.83
C TYR A 275 8.96 16.26 -8.33
N GLU A 276 7.97 16.84 -9.03
CA GLU A 276 7.82 16.79 -10.50
C GLU A 276 8.50 17.99 -11.18
#